data_AF-A0A229UPC3-F1
#
_entry.id   AF-A0A229UPC3-F1
#
_cell.length_a   1.000
_cell.length_b   1.000
_cell.length_c   1.000
_cell.angle_alpha   90.00
_cell.angle_beta   90.00
_cell.angle_gamma   90.00
#
_symmetry.space_group_name_H-M   'P 1'
#
loop_
_entity.id
_entity.type
_entity.pdbx_description
1 polymer ?
#
loop_
_entity_poly.entity_id
_entity_poly.type
_entity_poly.pdbx_seq_one_letter_code
_entity_poly.pdbx_strand_id
1 'polypeptide(L)'
;MGFSFFPFNRVDEFKLSRLHKSSYFHVYHQYANNHVEQLHNNKLTKFQRKFEFRFLNSDKIDAFVDIRNKKIDCVYITYGFVVRLHDLFYKLFCNASVFPAYGSAVGFPSEAHLAFKPYIQNKTVFYLAPTDETRKQLAQFCSSISMQFAILHEIGHHMNGHELYRIHKTGPITKLERQVLEMDADAFAVTNSIQAAFLTEEHRQMAFPDLQLSNIEYIRLWIYLVHIFFLFMSREHDFIYKERMELKYLPRRIRSLLAAQISFELFDKFYPQEPHDFQSLFVDTFHQAERDYNSTFHQASSAAELESCFSDDMLSHLDEINQYWRHTMVHRLAPYARVPLFQQN
;
A
#
# COMPACT_ATOMS: atom_id res chain seq x y z
N MET A 1 -1.71 20.99 15.38
CA MET A 1 -2.62 21.32 14.26
C MET A 1 -3.76 20.32 14.25
N GLY A 2 -5.00 20.81 14.29
CA GLY A 2 -6.19 19.98 14.47
C GLY A 2 -6.44 19.07 13.28
N PHE A 3 -6.84 17.83 13.56
CA PHE A 3 -7.55 17.01 12.58
C PHE A 3 -8.68 17.86 12.01
N SER A 4 -8.69 18.06 10.69
CA SER A 4 -9.92 18.43 10.03
C SER A 4 -10.87 17.26 10.26
N PHE A 5 -11.76 17.41 11.24
CA PHE A 5 -13.11 16.89 11.10
C PHE A 5 -13.57 17.40 9.73
N PHE A 6 -13.48 16.58 8.69
CA PHE A 6 -14.26 16.85 7.50
C PHE A 6 -15.71 16.83 8.00
N PRO A 7 -16.44 17.96 7.93
CA PRO A 7 -17.86 17.88 8.19
C PRO A 7 -18.40 16.94 7.12
N PHE A 8 -18.84 15.74 7.52
CA PHE A 8 -19.42 14.67 6.70
C PHE A 8 -20.66 15.11 5.89
N ASN A 9 -20.97 16.41 5.85
CA ASN A 9 -22.20 16.92 5.30
C ASN A 9 -22.21 17.05 3.77
N ARG A 10 -21.07 16.98 3.04
CA ARG A 10 -21.06 16.95 1.55
C ARG A 10 -19.77 16.38 0.93
N VAL A 11 -19.47 15.09 1.09
CA VAL A 11 -18.60 14.40 0.13
C VAL A 11 -19.49 13.48 -0.68
N ASP A 12 -19.67 13.78 -1.96
CA ASP A 12 -20.52 12.98 -2.84
C ASP A 12 -19.94 11.56 -2.95
N GLU A 13 -20.74 10.58 -2.56
CA GLU A 13 -20.38 9.18 -2.70
C GLU A 13 -20.34 8.79 -4.19
N PHE A 14 -19.26 8.11 -4.58
CA PHE A 14 -19.13 7.62 -5.93
C PHE A 14 -20.02 6.38 -6.13
N LYS A 15 -21.03 6.47 -7.01
CA LYS A 15 -21.97 5.38 -7.26
C LYS A 15 -21.36 4.31 -8.18
N LEU A 16 -20.90 3.21 -7.59
CA LEU A 16 -20.37 2.04 -8.31
C LEU A 16 -21.33 1.49 -9.38
N SER A 17 -22.65 1.56 -9.13
CA SER A 17 -23.68 1.09 -10.07
C SER A 17 -23.66 1.77 -11.44
N ARG A 18 -22.93 2.88 -11.58
CA ARG A 18 -22.73 3.59 -12.86
C ARG A 18 -21.54 3.09 -13.67
N LEU A 19 -20.73 2.20 -13.11
CA LEU A 19 -19.56 1.63 -13.78
C LEU A 19 -19.84 0.22 -14.30
N HIS A 20 -19.09 -0.18 -15.33
CA HIS A 20 -19.07 -1.55 -15.78
C HIS A 20 -18.58 -2.48 -14.66
N LYS A 21 -19.16 -3.68 -14.56
CA LYS A 21 -18.83 -4.65 -13.49
C LYS A 21 -17.35 -5.09 -13.49
N SER A 22 -16.68 -5.01 -14.63
CA SER A 22 -15.25 -5.31 -14.75
C SER A 22 -14.33 -4.11 -14.49
N SER A 23 -14.86 -2.94 -14.10
CA SER A 23 -14.01 -1.80 -13.74
C SER A 23 -13.14 -2.14 -12.52
N TYR A 24 -11.91 -1.60 -12.45
CA TYR A 24 -11.02 -1.78 -11.29
C TYR A 24 -11.71 -1.42 -9.96
N PHE A 25 -12.63 -0.45 -9.95
CA PHE A 25 -13.42 -0.09 -8.77
C PHE A 25 -14.27 -1.25 -8.23
N HIS A 26 -14.94 -2.00 -9.11
CA HIS A 26 -15.69 -3.19 -8.71
C HIS A 26 -14.76 -4.28 -8.19
N VAL A 27 -13.61 -4.49 -8.85
CA VAL A 27 -12.60 -5.47 -8.43
C VAL A 27 -12.07 -5.14 -7.03
N TYR A 28 -11.71 -3.89 -6.77
CA TYR A 28 -11.22 -3.46 -5.46
C TYR A 28 -12.29 -3.47 -4.38
N HIS A 29 -13.53 -3.13 -4.73
CA HIS A 29 -14.66 -3.27 -3.81
C HIS A 29 -14.90 -4.73 -3.43
N GLN A 30 -14.91 -5.64 -4.40
CA GLN A 30 -15.02 -7.08 -4.15
C GLN A 30 -13.84 -7.59 -3.33
N TYR A 31 -12.62 -7.20 -3.67
CA TYR A 31 -11.42 -7.56 -2.93
C TYR A 31 -11.52 -7.18 -1.45
N ALA A 32 -11.86 -5.92 -1.14
CA ALA A 32 -11.97 -5.44 0.24
C ALA A 32 -13.02 -6.23 1.04
N ASN A 33 -14.20 -6.44 0.47
CA ASN A 33 -15.29 -7.16 1.14
C ASN A 33 -14.96 -8.65 1.33
N ASN A 34 -14.44 -9.30 0.29
CA ASN A 34 -14.06 -10.72 0.36
C ASN A 34 -12.94 -10.92 1.39
N HIS A 35 -11.97 -10.02 1.47
CA HIS A 35 -10.88 -10.13 2.44
C HIS A 35 -11.41 -10.01 3.88
N VAL A 36 -12.28 -9.03 4.16
CA VAL A 36 -12.89 -8.89 5.50
C VAL A 36 -13.78 -10.08 5.82
N GLU A 37 -14.52 -10.62 4.86
CA GLU A 37 -15.32 -11.84 5.05
C GLU A 37 -14.45 -13.05 5.38
N GLN A 38 -13.32 -13.24 4.67
CA GLN A 38 -12.35 -14.30 4.97
C GLN A 38 -11.79 -14.16 6.39
N LEU A 39 -11.43 -12.94 6.81
CA LEU A 39 -10.97 -12.68 8.17
C LEU A 39 -12.08 -12.97 9.20
N HIS A 40 -13.32 -12.55 8.94
CA HIS A 40 -14.45 -12.85 9.82
C HIS A 40 -14.70 -14.36 9.97
N ASN A 41 -14.50 -15.13 8.91
CA ASN A 41 -14.65 -16.59 8.92
C ASN A 41 -13.43 -17.33 9.52
N ASN A 42 -12.34 -16.62 9.82
CA ASN A 42 -11.17 -17.20 10.48
C ASN A 42 -11.46 -17.45 11.97
N LYS A 43 -11.13 -18.65 12.45
CA LYS A 43 -11.30 -19.07 13.86
C LYS A 43 -10.52 -18.20 14.85
N LEU A 44 -9.48 -17.50 14.40
CA LEU A 44 -8.66 -16.60 15.22
C LEU A 44 -9.30 -15.23 15.44
N THR A 45 -10.40 -14.92 14.73
CA THR A 45 -11.07 -13.63 14.84
C THR A 45 -11.94 -13.57 16.09
N LYS A 46 -11.61 -12.66 17.02
CA LYS A 46 -12.25 -12.57 18.33
C LYS A 46 -13.71 -12.09 18.26
N PHE A 47 -14.00 -11.14 17.38
CA PHE A 47 -15.35 -10.61 17.15
C PHE A 47 -15.46 -9.97 15.77
N GLN A 48 -16.68 -9.91 15.25
CA GLN A 48 -16.99 -9.38 13.92
C GLN A 48 -17.75 -8.05 14.02
N ARG A 49 -17.59 -7.21 13.00
CA ARG A 49 -18.32 -5.94 12.88
C ARG A 49 -18.81 -5.80 11.44
N LYS A 50 -19.88 -5.02 11.25
CA LYS A 50 -20.31 -4.70 9.88
C LYS A 50 -19.20 -3.88 9.21
N PHE A 51 -18.93 -4.20 7.95
CA PHE A 51 -17.88 -3.57 7.17
C PHE A 51 -18.47 -2.92 5.92
N GLU A 52 -17.97 -1.75 5.57
CA GLU A 52 -18.30 -1.06 4.33
C GLU A 52 -17.04 -0.47 3.70
N PHE A 53 -16.83 -0.81 2.43
CA PHE A 53 -15.78 -0.22 1.60
C PHE A 53 -16.40 0.74 0.59
N ARG A 54 -15.93 1.98 0.54
CA ARG A 54 -16.55 3.06 -0.24
C ARG A 54 -15.52 3.86 -1.02
N PHE A 55 -15.94 4.33 -2.20
CA PHE A 55 -15.18 5.30 -2.98
C PHE A 55 -15.74 6.71 -2.80
N LEU A 56 -14.85 7.67 -2.56
CA LEU A 56 -15.21 9.09 -2.48
C LEU A 56 -14.94 9.78 -3.80
N ASN A 57 -15.90 10.58 -4.27
CA ASN A 57 -15.75 11.37 -5.50
C ASN A 57 -14.85 12.59 -5.27
N SER A 58 -13.54 12.34 -5.21
CA SER A 58 -12.49 13.33 -4.97
C SER A 58 -11.30 13.02 -5.87
N ASP A 59 -10.66 14.04 -6.43
CA ASP A 59 -9.43 13.94 -7.22
C ASP A 59 -8.15 13.91 -6.37
N LYS A 60 -8.29 14.11 -5.05
CA LYS A 60 -7.19 13.96 -4.08
C LYS A 60 -6.70 12.51 -4.02
N ILE A 61 -5.48 12.34 -3.54
CA ILE A 61 -4.90 11.04 -3.20
C ILE A 61 -5.03 10.89 -1.69
N ASP A 62 -6.05 10.15 -1.29
CA ASP A 62 -6.35 9.92 0.12
C ASP A 62 -7.06 8.57 0.33
N ALA A 63 -6.76 7.95 1.47
CA ALA A 63 -7.38 6.75 1.99
C ALA A 63 -7.47 6.87 3.51
N PHE A 64 -8.60 6.49 4.08
CA PHE A 64 -8.80 6.56 5.52
C PHE A 64 -9.89 5.63 6.02
N VAL A 65 -9.93 5.47 7.34
CA VAL A 65 -10.90 4.68 8.08
C VAL A 65 -11.80 5.53 8.98
N ASP A 66 -13.00 5.03 9.26
CA ASP A 66 -13.93 5.59 10.24
C ASP A 66 -14.78 4.47 10.87
N ILE A 67 -15.38 4.75 12.04
CA ILE A 67 -16.42 3.90 12.63
C ILE A 67 -17.75 4.66 12.64
N ARG A 68 -18.57 4.38 11.63
CA ARG A 68 -19.89 5.00 11.48
C ARG A 68 -20.88 4.42 12.48
N ASN A 69 -21.64 5.30 13.13
CA ASN A 69 -22.66 4.95 14.13
C ASN A 69 -22.11 4.04 15.25
N LYS A 70 -20.81 4.14 15.55
CA LYS A 70 -20.08 3.30 16.53
C LYS A 70 -20.10 1.78 16.22
N LYS A 71 -20.65 1.36 15.08
CA LYS A 71 -20.96 -0.06 14.79
C LYS A 71 -20.49 -0.56 13.43
N ILE A 72 -20.20 0.32 12.49
CA ILE A 72 -19.86 -0.04 11.11
C ILE A 72 -18.46 0.46 10.83
N ASP A 73 -17.57 -0.47 10.53
CA ASP A 73 -16.20 -0.17 10.12
C ASP A 73 -16.24 0.25 8.66
N CYS A 74 -15.73 1.44 8.39
CA CYS A 74 -15.74 2.02 7.06
C CYS A 74 -14.29 2.22 6.60
N VAL A 75 -14.01 1.81 5.38
CA VAL A 75 -12.78 2.16 4.65
C VAL A 75 -13.18 2.99 3.44
N TYR A 76 -12.52 4.13 3.29
CA TYR A 76 -12.74 5.07 2.21
C TYR A 76 -11.47 5.21 1.38
N ILE A 77 -11.62 5.09 0.06
CA ILE A 77 -10.57 5.42 -0.89
C ILE A 77 -11.09 6.49 -1.84
N THR A 78 -10.30 7.53 -2.06
CA THR A 78 -10.66 8.56 -3.04
C THR A 78 -10.49 8.04 -4.46
N TYR A 79 -11.34 8.51 -5.35
CA TYR A 79 -11.26 8.21 -6.76
C TYR A 79 -9.89 8.57 -7.36
N GLY A 80 -9.37 9.75 -6.99
CA GLY A 80 -8.05 10.24 -7.39
C GLY A 80 -6.91 9.30 -7.01
N PHE A 81 -6.97 8.67 -5.83
CA PHE A 81 -5.99 7.65 -5.42
C PHE A 81 -5.90 6.51 -6.44
N VAL A 82 -7.03 5.87 -6.75
CA VAL A 82 -7.09 4.72 -7.67
C VAL A 82 -6.50 5.09 -9.02
N VAL A 83 -6.96 6.22 -9.55
CA VAL A 83 -6.56 6.73 -10.85
C VAL A 83 -5.09 7.07 -10.93
N ARG A 84 -4.57 7.81 -9.95
CA ARG A 84 -3.17 8.25 -9.94
C ARG A 84 -2.21 7.09 -9.72
N LEU A 85 -2.61 6.08 -8.94
CA LEU A 85 -1.79 4.89 -8.75
C LEU A 85 -1.71 4.02 -10.02
N HIS A 86 -2.81 3.90 -10.76
CA HIS A 86 -2.76 3.29 -12.10
C HIS A 86 -1.86 4.09 -13.03
N ASP A 87 -2.11 5.40 -13.18
CA ASP A 87 -1.31 6.29 -14.02
C ASP A 87 0.20 6.20 -13.73
N LEU A 88 0.56 6.09 -12.45
CA LEU A 88 1.94 5.90 -11.99
C LEU A 88 2.60 4.68 -12.64
N PHE A 89 2.02 3.49 -12.46
CA PHE A 89 2.63 2.25 -12.99
C PHE A 89 2.55 2.18 -14.50
N TYR A 90 1.46 2.65 -15.10
CA TYR A 90 1.34 2.71 -16.55
C TYR A 90 2.45 3.58 -17.17
N LYS A 91 2.76 4.75 -16.60
CA LYS A 91 3.89 5.58 -17.05
C LYS A 91 5.25 4.94 -16.79
N LEU A 92 5.42 4.30 -15.62
CA LEU A 92 6.65 3.60 -15.26
C LEU A 92 6.98 2.51 -16.30
N PHE A 93 6.00 1.70 -16.68
CA PHE A 93 6.15 0.65 -17.69
C PHE A 93 6.03 1.14 -19.14
N CYS A 94 5.92 2.45 -19.40
CA CYS A 94 6.24 3.03 -20.71
C CYS A 94 7.74 3.28 -20.88
N ASN A 95 8.48 3.38 -19.76
CA ASN A 95 9.93 3.63 -19.80
C ASN A 95 10.70 2.32 -20.10
N ALA A 96 11.50 2.34 -21.16
CA ALA A 96 12.28 1.20 -21.62
C ALA A 96 13.31 0.66 -20.62
N SER A 97 13.80 1.50 -19.71
CA SER A 97 14.77 1.06 -18.70
C SER A 97 14.16 0.23 -17.58
N VAL A 98 12.84 0.31 -17.39
CA VAL A 98 12.11 -0.36 -16.32
C VAL A 98 11.84 -1.80 -16.73
N PHE A 99 12.47 -2.78 -16.05
CA PHE A 99 12.29 -4.21 -16.36
C PHE A 99 12.43 -4.55 -17.87
N PRO A 100 13.60 -4.27 -18.49
CA PRO A 100 13.78 -4.40 -19.95
C PRO A 100 13.67 -5.84 -20.46
N ALA A 101 13.73 -6.84 -19.58
CA ALA A 101 13.51 -8.24 -19.92
C ALA A 101 12.04 -8.57 -20.25
N TYR A 102 11.10 -7.69 -19.90
CA TYR A 102 9.67 -7.91 -20.08
C TYR A 102 9.09 -6.99 -21.15
N GLY A 103 8.84 -7.56 -22.33
CA GLY A 103 8.21 -6.86 -23.45
C GLY A 103 9.07 -5.79 -24.12
N SER A 104 8.63 -5.30 -25.28
CA SER A 104 9.31 -4.22 -26.00
C SER A 104 8.78 -2.85 -25.60
N ALA A 105 9.67 -1.95 -25.18
CA ALA A 105 9.29 -0.57 -24.90
C ALA A 105 9.29 0.27 -26.18
N VAL A 106 8.18 0.25 -26.91
CA VAL A 106 8.02 1.06 -28.13
C VAL A 106 7.55 2.47 -27.77
N GLY A 107 8.34 3.18 -26.96
CA GLY A 107 8.10 4.59 -26.57
C GLY A 107 6.75 4.85 -25.88
N PHE A 108 6.50 6.11 -25.55
CA PHE A 108 5.13 6.55 -25.30
C PHE A 108 4.38 6.49 -26.63
N PRO A 109 3.18 5.91 -26.69
CA PRO A 109 2.41 5.98 -27.93
C PRO A 109 2.20 7.46 -28.27
N SER A 110 2.49 7.83 -29.53
CA SER A 110 2.26 9.19 -30.06
C SER A 110 0.78 9.61 -29.95
N GLU A 111 -0.10 8.62 -29.79
CA GLU A 111 -1.51 8.79 -29.48
C GLU A 111 -1.74 8.21 -28.09
N ALA A 112 -2.20 9.04 -27.13
CA ALA A 112 -2.61 8.54 -25.83
C ALA A 112 -3.68 7.45 -26.01
N HIS A 113 -3.28 6.17 -25.92
CA HIS A 113 -4.23 5.07 -25.95
C HIS A 113 -5.11 5.21 -24.70
N LEU A 114 -6.32 5.69 -24.95
CA LEU A 114 -7.40 5.95 -24.02
C LEU A 114 -7.77 4.67 -23.24
N ALA A 115 -7.01 4.35 -22.19
CA ALA A 115 -7.24 3.12 -21.43
C ALA A 115 -8.52 3.20 -20.57
N PHE A 116 -8.93 4.40 -20.12
CA PHE A 116 -10.11 4.55 -19.27
C PHE A 116 -10.59 6.02 -19.25
N LYS A 117 -11.89 6.27 -19.49
CA LYS A 117 -12.52 7.61 -19.36
C LYS A 117 -13.42 7.66 -18.13
N PRO A 118 -12.91 8.03 -16.96
CA PRO A 118 -13.78 8.35 -15.84
C PRO A 118 -14.21 9.81 -15.87
N TYR A 119 -15.48 10.04 -15.58
CA TYR A 119 -16.02 11.37 -15.33
C TYR A 119 -15.78 11.74 -13.85
N ILE A 120 -14.70 12.47 -13.58
CA ILE A 120 -14.48 13.11 -12.27
C ILE A 120 -14.91 14.56 -12.39
N GLN A 121 -15.98 15.01 -11.73
CA GLN A 121 -16.34 16.43 -11.72
C GLN A 121 -16.28 17.10 -13.13
N ASN A 122 -16.72 16.41 -14.19
CA ASN A 122 -16.63 16.81 -15.61
C ASN A 122 -15.23 16.87 -16.25
N LYS A 123 -14.19 16.28 -15.65
CA LYS A 123 -12.86 16.09 -16.23
C LYS A 123 -12.71 14.66 -16.73
N THR A 124 -12.28 14.52 -17.99
CA THR A 124 -11.84 13.23 -18.55
C THR A 124 -10.40 13.01 -18.16
N VAL A 125 -10.09 11.91 -17.47
CA VAL A 125 -8.71 11.51 -17.22
C VAL A 125 -8.24 10.63 -18.38
N PHE A 126 -7.07 10.94 -18.92
CA PHE A 126 -6.40 10.16 -19.95
C PHE A 126 -5.16 9.51 -19.34
N TYR A 127 -4.95 8.24 -19.62
CA TYR A 127 -3.74 7.52 -19.20
C TYR A 127 -2.89 7.23 -20.43
N LEU A 128 -1.58 7.31 -20.26
CA LEU A 128 -0.62 6.78 -21.22
C LEU A 128 -0.35 5.35 -20.83
N ALA A 129 -0.76 4.38 -21.66
CA ALA A 129 -0.50 2.97 -21.39
C ALA A 129 0.60 2.40 -22.29
N PRO A 130 1.38 1.40 -21.82
CA PRO A 130 2.30 0.68 -22.66
C PRO A 130 1.55 0.07 -23.85
N THR A 131 2.17 0.14 -25.03
CA THR A 131 1.65 -0.49 -26.25
C THR A 131 1.90 -1.99 -26.27
N ASP A 132 2.99 -2.42 -25.64
CA ASP A 132 3.33 -3.82 -25.47
C ASP A 132 2.45 -4.48 -24.39
N GLU A 133 1.83 -5.61 -24.72
CA GLU A 133 0.84 -6.25 -23.86
C GLU A 133 1.47 -6.84 -22.59
N THR A 134 2.71 -7.34 -22.65
CA THR A 134 3.44 -7.84 -21.46
C THR A 134 3.72 -6.70 -20.50
N ARG A 135 4.18 -5.54 -20.99
CA ARG A 135 4.39 -4.33 -20.17
C ARG A 135 3.10 -3.77 -19.59
N LYS A 136 2.01 -3.84 -20.35
CA LYS A 136 0.69 -3.44 -19.89
C LYS A 136 0.16 -4.37 -18.81
N GLN A 137 0.36 -5.68 -18.93
CA GLN A 137 0.06 -6.66 -17.88
C GLN A 137 0.88 -6.39 -16.62
N LEU A 138 2.18 -6.09 -16.74
CA LEU A 138 3.01 -5.67 -15.59
C LEU A 138 2.44 -4.41 -14.91
N ALA A 139 2.09 -3.38 -15.68
CA ALA A 139 1.51 -2.16 -15.13
C ALA A 139 0.19 -2.44 -14.37
N GLN A 140 -0.68 -3.27 -14.94
CA GLN A 140 -1.95 -3.68 -14.32
C GLN A 140 -1.74 -4.51 -13.06
N PHE A 141 -0.76 -5.41 -13.09
CA PHE A 141 -0.39 -6.23 -11.96
C PHE A 141 0.14 -5.39 -10.79
N CYS A 142 1.13 -4.54 -11.06
CA CYS A 142 1.74 -3.68 -10.05
C CYS A 142 0.73 -2.68 -9.46
N SER A 143 -0.06 -2.02 -10.31
CA SER A 143 -1.13 -1.12 -9.82
C SER A 143 -2.16 -1.85 -8.97
N SER A 144 -2.52 -3.08 -9.33
CA SER A 144 -3.46 -3.90 -8.55
C SER A 144 -2.89 -4.30 -7.20
N ILE A 145 -1.64 -4.76 -7.12
CA ILE A 145 -1.02 -5.11 -5.84
C ILE A 145 -0.85 -3.86 -4.96
N SER A 146 -0.43 -2.72 -5.52
CA SER A 146 -0.30 -1.49 -4.73
C SER A 146 -1.67 -0.98 -4.23
N MET A 147 -2.75 -1.12 -5.00
CA MET A 147 -4.10 -0.82 -4.53
C MET A 147 -4.54 -1.78 -3.42
N GLN A 148 -4.26 -3.07 -3.56
CA GLN A 148 -4.53 -4.07 -2.52
C GLN A 148 -3.76 -3.75 -1.25
N PHE A 149 -2.49 -3.37 -1.34
CA PHE A 149 -1.67 -2.93 -0.21
C PHE A 149 -2.33 -1.75 0.53
N ALA A 150 -2.75 -0.71 -0.19
CA ALA A 150 -3.44 0.44 0.40
C ALA A 150 -4.76 0.03 1.09
N ILE A 151 -5.57 -0.84 0.46
CA ILE A 151 -6.82 -1.36 1.04
C ILE A 151 -6.54 -2.15 2.31
N LEU A 152 -5.55 -3.04 2.28
CA LEU A 152 -5.17 -3.87 3.42
C LEU A 152 -4.62 -3.03 4.57
N HIS A 153 -3.88 -1.97 4.28
CA HIS A 153 -3.40 -1.02 5.30
C HIS A 153 -4.59 -0.42 6.08
N GLU A 154 -5.59 0.08 5.36
CA GLU A 154 -6.80 0.63 5.99
C GLU A 154 -7.61 -0.44 6.73
N ILE A 155 -7.73 -1.66 6.18
CA ILE A 155 -8.33 -2.80 6.89
C ILE A 155 -7.53 -3.13 8.15
N GLY A 156 -6.20 -3.01 8.13
CA GLY A 156 -5.31 -3.21 9.26
C GLY A 156 -5.65 -2.30 10.44
N HIS A 157 -5.94 -1.02 10.19
CA HIS A 157 -6.42 -0.11 11.24
C HIS A 157 -7.67 -0.61 11.96
N HIS A 158 -8.57 -1.25 11.23
CA HIS A 158 -9.77 -1.86 11.78
C HIS A 158 -9.47 -3.17 12.51
N MET A 159 -8.73 -4.07 11.88
CA MET A 159 -8.52 -5.44 12.38
C MET A 159 -7.58 -5.50 13.58
N ASN A 160 -6.56 -4.65 13.62
CA ASN A 160 -5.64 -4.52 14.76
C ASN A 160 -6.19 -3.61 15.86
N GLY A 161 -7.41 -3.08 15.68
CA GLY A 161 -8.14 -2.36 16.72
C GLY A 161 -7.73 -0.90 16.90
N HIS A 162 -7.05 -0.30 15.93
CA HIS A 162 -6.55 1.08 16.00
C HIS A 162 -7.69 2.08 16.17
N GLU A 163 -8.76 1.95 15.39
CA GLU A 163 -9.91 2.88 15.45
C GLU A 163 -10.72 2.73 16.72
N LEU A 164 -10.92 1.50 17.19
CA LEU A 164 -11.59 1.25 18.47
C LEU A 164 -10.74 1.77 19.64
N TYR A 165 -9.42 1.59 19.60
CA TYR A 165 -8.50 2.17 20.58
C TYR A 165 -8.60 3.70 20.59
N ARG A 166 -8.56 4.35 19.41
CA ARG A 166 -8.67 5.81 19.26
C ARG A 166 -9.95 6.36 19.89
N ILE A 167 -11.08 5.67 19.73
CA ILE A 167 -12.37 6.07 20.31
C ILE A 167 -12.40 5.95 21.84
N HIS A 168 -11.75 4.94 22.41
CA HIS A 168 -11.82 4.66 23.85
C HIS A 168 -10.66 5.27 24.65
N LYS A 169 -9.59 5.70 23.97
CA LYS A 169 -8.45 6.34 24.62
C LYS A 169 -8.88 7.68 25.24
N THR A 170 -8.52 7.88 26.51
CA THR A 170 -8.60 9.19 27.15
C THR A 170 -7.39 10.03 26.74
N GLY A 171 -7.64 11.19 26.12
CA GLY A 171 -6.60 12.10 25.66
C GLY A 171 -6.13 11.87 24.22
N PRO A 172 -5.28 12.77 23.69
CA PRO A 172 -4.85 12.71 22.30
C PRO A 172 -3.92 11.52 22.05
N ILE A 173 -3.97 10.97 20.84
CA ILE A 173 -2.98 10.03 20.32
C ILE A 173 -1.65 10.76 20.16
N THR A 174 -0.62 10.30 20.85
CA THR A 174 0.72 10.88 20.73
C THR A 174 1.32 10.61 19.35
N LYS A 175 2.39 11.30 19.00
CA LYS A 175 3.11 11.06 17.75
C LYS A 175 3.66 9.63 17.68
N LEU A 176 4.36 9.20 18.73
CA LEU A 176 4.95 7.86 18.80
C LEU A 176 3.88 6.79 18.66
N GLU A 177 2.73 6.96 19.35
CA GLU A 177 1.57 6.08 19.18
C GLU A 177 1.11 6.04 17.73
N ARG A 178 0.99 7.21 17.08
CA ARG A 178 0.56 7.26 15.69
C ARG A 178 1.51 6.50 14.78
N GLN A 179 2.81 6.74 14.88
CA GLN A 179 3.82 6.06 14.05
C GLN A 179 3.80 4.54 14.25
N VAL A 180 3.62 4.08 15.49
CA VAL A 180 3.49 2.65 15.81
C VAL A 180 2.21 2.06 15.21
N LEU A 181 1.08 2.77 15.27
CA LEU A 181 -0.18 2.33 14.65
C LEU A 181 -0.08 2.24 13.11
N GLU A 182 0.61 3.19 12.47
CA GLU A 182 0.81 3.15 11.01
C GLU A 182 1.80 2.04 10.61
N MET A 183 2.84 1.80 11.42
CA MET A 183 3.79 0.68 11.21
C MET A 183 3.08 -0.68 11.33
N ASP A 184 2.20 -0.84 12.31
CA ASP A 184 1.44 -2.07 12.49
C ASP A 184 0.41 -2.29 11.36
N ALA A 185 -0.21 -1.21 10.85
CA ALA A 185 -1.08 -1.27 9.66
C ALA A 185 -0.30 -1.65 8.39
N ASP A 186 0.93 -1.15 8.21
CA ASP A 186 1.83 -1.59 7.13
C ASP A 186 2.16 -3.08 7.27
N ALA A 187 2.55 -3.53 8.47
CA ALA A 187 2.86 -4.92 8.73
C ALA A 187 1.68 -5.86 8.41
N PHE A 188 0.46 -5.44 8.77
CA PHE A 188 -0.77 -6.14 8.40
C PHE A 188 -0.92 -6.24 6.87
N ALA A 189 -0.71 -5.14 6.15
CA ALA A 189 -0.82 -5.09 4.70
C ALA A 189 0.22 -5.96 3.98
N VAL A 190 1.46 -5.94 4.43
CA VAL A 190 2.52 -6.81 3.91
C VAL A 190 2.17 -8.26 4.11
N THR A 191 1.84 -8.62 5.35
CA THR A 191 1.55 -10.01 5.72
C THR A 191 0.42 -10.59 4.88
N ASN A 192 -0.69 -9.87 4.79
CA ASN A 192 -1.86 -10.36 4.07
C ASN A 192 -1.68 -10.34 2.54
N SER A 193 -0.97 -9.35 1.98
CA SER A 193 -0.74 -9.30 0.52
C SER A 193 0.19 -10.42 0.04
N ILE A 194 1.26 -10.70 0.79
CA ILE A 194 2.23 -11.75 0.44
C ILE A 194 1.64 -13.14 0.66
N GLN A 195 0.97 -13.37 1.80
CA GLN A 195 0.29 -14.65 2.05
C GLN A 195 -0.72 -14.97 0.96
N ALA A 196 -1.55 -13.99 0.57
CA ALA A 196 -2.49 -14.19 -0.53
C ALA A 196 -1.77 -14.59 -1.82
N ALA A 197 -0.67 -13.91 -2.16
CA ALA A 197 0.07 -14.17 -3.39
C ALA A 197 0.72 -15.55 -3.46
N PHE A 198 1.22 -16.07 -2.34
CA PHE A 198 1.82 -17.41 -2.27
C PHE A 198 0.77 -18.51 -2.23
N LEU A 199 -0.36 -18.27 -1.55
CA LEU A 199 -1.45 -19.24 -1.48
C LEU A 199 -2.22 -19.37 -2.82
N THR A 200 -2.13 -18.37 -3.70
CA THR A 200 -2.83 -18.36 -4.99
C THR A 200 -1.88 -18.26 -6.18
N GLU A 201 -0.68 -18.83 -6.07
CA GLU A 201 0.33 -18.81 -7.14
C GLU A 201 -0.24 -19.28 -8.49
N GLU A 202 -0.99 -20.37 -8.50
CA GLU A 202 -1.62 -20.89 -9.73
C GLU A 202 -2.57 -19.86 -10.37
N HIS A 203 -3.42 -19.22 -9.55
CA HIS A 203 -4.32 -18.15 -10.05
C HIS A 203 -3.54 -16.93 -10.55
N ARG A 204 -2.40 -16.59 -9.94
CA ARG A 204 -1.53 -15.50 -10.40
C ARG A 204 -1.00 -15.79 -11.80
N GLN A 205 -0.50 -17.01 -12.02
CA GLN A 205 0.00 -17.43 -13.33
C GLN A 205 -1.12 -17.48 -14.38
N MET A 206 -2.34 -17.86 -13.99
CA MET A 206 -3.51 -17.81 -14.89
C MET A 206 -3.95 -16.38 -15.23
N ALA A 207 -3.89 -15.45 -14.28
CA ALA A 207 -4.32 -14.06 -14.49
C ALA A 207 -3.34 -13.26 -15.35
N PHE A 208 -2.06 -13.61 -15.31
CA PHE A 208 -0.98 -12.93 -16.04
C PHE A 208 -0.05 -13.96 -16.70
N PRO A 209 -0.55 -14.68 -17.73
CA PRO A 209 0.13 -15.83 -18.31
C PRO A 209 1.47 -15.47 -18.98
N ASP A 210 1.63 -14.21 -19.40
CA ASP A 210 2.85 -13.74 -20.07
C ASP A 210 3.97 -13.36 -19.09
N LEU A 211 3.69 -13.27 -17.79
CA LEU A 211 4.69 -12.82 -16.81
C LEU A 211 5.53 -13.98 -16.24
N GLN A 212 4.97 -15.18 -16.13
CA GLN A 212 5.60 -16.42 -15.63
C GLN A 212 6.68 -16.20 -14.54
N LEU A 213 6.35 -15.43 -13.50
CA LEU A 213 7.31 -15.07 -12.45
C LEU A 213 7.58 -16.24 -11.52
N SER A 214 8.86 -16.56 -11.30
CA SER A 214 9.30 -17.40 -10.18
C SER A 214 8.99 -16.73 -8.82
N ASN A 215 9.07 -17.49 -7.73
CA ASN A 215 8.78 -16.97 -6.38
C ASN A 215 9.71 -15.82 -6.00
N ILE A 216 11.00 -15.95 -6.30
CA ILE A 216 11.99 -14.91 -6.03
C ILE A 216 11.77 -13.65 -6.89
N GLU A 217 11.38 -13.81 -8.16
CA GLU A 217 11.04 -12.68 -9.03
C GLU A 217 9.75 -11.99 -8.57
N TYR A 218 8.77 -12.75 -8.09
CA TYR A 218 7.56 -12.19 -7.49
C TYR A 218 7.91 -11.34 -6.26
N ILE A 219 8.71 -11.86 -5.32
CA ILE A 219 9.14 -11.09 -4.14
C ILE A 219 9.93 -9.84 -4.55
N ARG A 220 10.84 -9.97 -5.51
CA ARG A 220 11.57 -8.82 -6.06
C ARG A 220 10.61 -7.75 -6.58
N LEU A 221 9.63 -8.15 -7.38
CA LEU A 221 8.65 -7.24 -7.96
C LEU A 221 7.72 -6.64 -6.90
N TRP A 222 7.36 -7.41 -5.87
CA TRP A 222 6.56 -6.95 -4.73
C TRP A 222 7.32 -5.91 -3.90
N ILE A 223 8.60 -6.13 -3.61
CA ILE A 223 9.42 -5.16 -2.89
C ILE A 223 9.57 -3.88 -3.72
N TYR A 224 9.83 -4.04 -5.01
CA TYR A 224 9.90 -2.93 -5.97
C TYR A 224 8.62 -2.08 -5.94
N LEU A 225 7.44 -2.69 -6.11
CA LEU A 225 6.19 -1.94 -6.20
C LEU A 225 5.80 -1.27 -4.87
N VAL A 226 6.11 -1.88 -3.72
CA VAL A 226 5.83 -1.27 -2.41
C VAL A 226 6.75 -0.07 -2.17
N HIS A 227 8.01 -0.17 -2.57
CA HIS A 227 8.90 0.98 -2.52
C HIS A 227 8.43 2.12 -3.45
N ILE A 228 8.06 1.81 -4.69
CA ILE A 228 7.46 2.78 -5.63
C ILE A 228 6.19 3.42 -5.04
N PHE A 229 5.33 2.63 -4.37
CA PHE A 229 4.15 3.14 -3.68
C PHE A 229 4.52 4.18 -2.62
N PHE A 230 5.53 3.91 -1.78
CA PHE A 230 5.97 4.88 -0.79
C PHE A 230 6.63 6.12 -1.42
N LEU A 231 7.38 5.98 -2.51
CA LEU A 231 7.90 7.13 -3.27
C LEU A 231 6.77 8.02 -3.80
N PHE A 232 5.72 7.40 -4.35
CA PHE A 232 4.51 8.07 -4.83
C PHE A 232 3.79 8.81 -3.71
N MET A 233 3.46 8.12 -2.61
CA MET A 233 2.77 8.74 -1.48
C MET A 233 3.58 9.92 -0.90
N SER A 234 4.90 9.81 -0.86
CA SER A 234 5.71 10.91 -0.35
C SER A 234 5.75 12.14 -1.24
N ARG A 235 5.71 11.95 -2.56
CA ARG A 235 5.60 13.05 -3.53
C ARG A 235 4.28 13.79 -3.37
N GLU A 236 3.19 13.05 -3.28
CA GLU A 236 1.83 13.62 -3.34
C GLU A 236 1.41 14.33 -2.05
N HIS A 237 2.09 14.02 -0.94
CA HIS A 237 1.85 14.66 0.36
C HIS A 237 2.88 15.73 0.73
N ASP A 238 3.79 16.11 -0.19
CA ASP A 238 4.85 17.10 0.04
C ASP A 238 5.50 16.94 1.42
N PHE A 239 6.01 15.76 1.74
CA PHE A 239 6.77 15.57 2.98
C PHE A 239 8.08 16.35 2.89
N ILE A 240 8.01 17.64 3.20
CA ILE A 240 9.19 18.48 3.36
C ILE A 240 9.93 17.93 4.58
N TYR A 241 11.10 17.36 4.29
CA TYR A 241 12.04 16.70 5.19
C TYR A 241 12.34 17.43 6.51
N LYS A 242 11.99 18.72 6.66
CA LYS A 242 12.37 19.56 7.80
C LYS A 242 11.62 19.30 9.10
N GLU A 243 10.56 18.50 9.10
CA GLU A 243 9.80 18.20 10.34
C GLU A 243 9.73 16.71 10.65
N ARG A 244 10.87 16.00 10.53
CA ARG A 244 11.08 14.57 10.88
C ARG A 244 10.44 14.13 12.20
N MET A 245 10.24 15.08 13.11
CA MET A 245 9.77 14.88 14.47
C MET A 245 8.29 15.24 14.71
N GLU A 246 7.52 15.66 13.70
CA GLU A 246 6.09 16.02 13.82
C GLU A 246 5.17 15.22 12.88
N LEU A 247 5.74 14.36 12.02
CA LEU A 247 4.99 13.66 10.98
C LEU A 247 4.17 12.48 11.52
N LYS A 248 3.00 12.29 10.91
CA LYS A 248 2.11 11.13 11.13
C LYS A 248 2.80 9.79 10.84
N TYR A 249 3.73 9.79 9.88
CA TYR A 249 4.35 8.59 9.33
C TYR A 249 5.85 8.54 9.64
N LEU A 250 6.40 7.34 9.68
CA LEU A 250 7.85 7.13 9.55
C LEU A 250 8.35 7.57 8.17
N PRO A 251 9.65 7.90 8.01
CA PRO A 251 10.22 8.17 6.69
C PRO A 251 9.96 7.02 5.72
N ARG A 252 9.69 7.36 4.45
CA ARG A 252 9.29 6.39 3.41
C ARG A 252 10.26 5.22 3.25
N ARG A 253 11.57 5.48 3.31
CA ARG A 253 12.60 4.44 3.16
C ARG A 253 12.59 3.48 4.34
N ILE A 254 12.34 3.98 5.56
CA ILE A 254 12.19 3.15 6.75
C ILE A 254 10.94 2.26 6.64
N ARG A 255 9.80 2.82 6.23
CA ARG A 255 8.58 2.03 5.98
C ARG A 255 8.81 0.95 4.92
N SER A 256 9.53 1.30 3.85
CA SER A 256 9.90 0.36 2.79
C SER A 256 10.82 -0.76 3.31
N LEU A 257 11.81 -0.42 4.13
CA LEU A 257 12.74 -1.36 4.77
C LEU A 257 12.00 -2.37 5.65
N LEU A 258 11.13 -1.88 6.53
CA LEU A 258 10.31 -2.72 7.41
C LEU A 258 9.38 -3.64 6.60
N ALA A 259 8.76 -3.09 5.55
CA ALA A 259 7.91 -3.89 4.66
C ALA A 259 8.70 -5.00 3.94
N ALA A 260 9.90 -4.69 3.45
CA ALA A 260 10.76 -5.68 2.81
C ALA A 260 11.25 -6.75 3.80
N GLN A 261 11.61 -6.37 5.03
CA GLN A 261 12.00 -7.33 6.05
C GLN A 261 10.88 -8.36 6.32
N ILE A 262 9.65 -7.89 6.56
CA ILE A 262 8.50 -8.78 6.76
C ILE A 262 8.28 -9.67 5.52
N SER A 263 8.50 -9.13 4.32
CA SER A 263 8.37 -9.92 3.09
C SER A 263 9.36 -11.09 3.01
N PHE A 264 10.59 -10.88 3.47
CA PHE A 264 11.63 -11.91 3.50
C PHE A 264 11.35 -12.97 4.56
N GLU A 265 10.96 -12.56 5.77
CA GLU A 265 10.58 -13.49 6.83
C GLU A 265 9.41 -14.40 6.40
N LEU A 266 8.47 -13.86 5.63
CA LEU A 266 7.37 -14.64 5.04
C LEU A 266 7.87 -15.55 3.91
N PHE A 267 8.73 -15.04 3.02
CA PHE A 267 9.30 -15.86 1.95
C PHE A 267 10.04 -17.08 2.51
N ASP A 268 10.92 -16.89 3.49
CA ASP A 268 11.63 -17.99 4.17
C ASP A 268 10.69 -19.01 4.77
N LYS A 269 9.56 -18.54 5.33
CA LYS A 269 8.57 -19.43 5.92
C LYS A 269 7.85 -20.29 4.88
N PHE A 270 7.55 -19.72 3.71
CA PHE A 270 6.83 -20.44 2.64
C PHE A 270 7.77 -21.25 1.74
N TYR A 271 8.99 -20.79 1.53
CA TYR A 271 9.98 -21.36 0.61
C TYR A 271 11.37 -21.54 1.27
N PRO A 272 11.48 -22.26 2.40
CA PRO A 272 12.73 -22.37 3.18
C PRO A 272 13.89 -23.07 2.44
N GLN A 273 13.61 -23.68 1.29
CA GLN A 273 14.58 -24.44 0.49
C GLN A 273 15.12 -23.66 -0.71
N GLU A 274 14.53 -22.51 -1.06
CA GLU A 274 15.03 -21.70 -2.17
C GLU A 274 16.23 -20.88 -1.70
N PRO A 275 17.45 -21.05 -2.24
CA PRO A 275 18.59 -20.25 -1.84
C PRO A 275 18.45 -18.82 -2.36
N HIS A 276 18.71 -17.84 -1.52
CA HIS A 276 18.64 -16.43 -1.88
C HIS A 276 19.60 -15.59 -1.03
N ASP A 277 20.10 -14.51 -1.61
CA ASP A 277 20.79 -13.44 -0.88
C ASP A 277 19.82 -12.26 -0.75
N PHE A 278 19.10 -12.21 0.37
CA PHE A 278 18.12 -11.16 0.60
C PHE A 278 18.73 -9.78 0.69
N GLN A 279 19.95 -9.66 1.22
CA GLN A 279 20.58 -8.36 1.35
C GLN A 279 20.88 -7.80 -0.04
N SER A 280 21.47 -8.61 -0.92
CA SER A 280 21.71 -8.22 -2.31
C SER A 280 20.41 -7.94 -3.06
N LEU A 281 19.42 -8.85 -2.96
CA LEU A 281 18.11 -8.68 -3.59
C LEU A 281 17.44 -7.37 -3.16
N PHE A 282 17.47 -7.07 -1.87
CA PHE A 282 16.93 -5.85 -1.31
C PHE A 282 17.60 -4.59 -1.88
N VAL A 283 18.93 -4.53 -1.75
CA VAL A 283 19.73 -3.37 -2.17
C VAL A 283 19.53 -3.10 -3.67
N ASP A 284 19.65 -4.14 -4.49
CA ASP A 284 19.49 -4.03 -5.94
C ASP A 284 18.07 -3.59 -6.33
N THR A 285 17.06 -4.12 -5.65
CA THR A 285 15.65 -3.79 -5.94
C THR A 285 15.33 -2.35 -5.57
N PHE A 286 15.82 -1.87 -4.43
CA PHE A 286 15.63 -0.48 -4.01
C PHE A 286 16.33 0.49 -4.95
N HIS A 287 17.59 0.23 -5.29
CA HIS A 287 18.32 1.06 -6.24
C HIS A 287 17.67 1.07 -7.62
N GLN A 288 17.17 -0.07 -8.09
CA GLN A 288 16.41 -0.16 -9.33
C GLN A 288 15.14 0.70 -9.25
N ALA A 289 14.34 0.55 -8.18
CA ALA A 289 13.10 1.29 -7.99
C ALA A 289 13.31 2.81 -7.94
N GLU A 290 14.30 3.29 -7.19
CA GLU A 290 14.63 4.72 -7.17
C GLU A 290 15.08 5.23 -8.54
N ARG A 291 15.98 4.51 -9.22
CA ARG A 291 16.47 4.88 -10.55
C ARG A 291 15.31 4.97 -11.55
N ASP A 292 14.45 3.97 -11.56
CA ASP A 292 13.32 3.88 -12.48
C ASP A 292 12.29 4.98 -12.23
N TYR A 293 11.96 5.23 -10.97
CA TYR A 293 11.04 6.29 -10.59
C TYR A 293 11.61 7.67 -10.95
N ASN A 294 12.87 7.93 -10.59
CA ASN A 294 13.53 9.21 -10.84
C ASN A 294 13.72 9.49 -12.33
N SER A 295 14.09 8.49 -13.12
CA SER A 295 14.22 8.63 -14.58
C SER A 295 12.88 8.87 -15.28
N THR A 296 11.81 8.21 -14.81
CA THR A 296 10.47 8.35 -15.40
C THR A 296 9.79 9.67 -15.04
N PHE A 297 9.96 10.14 -13.79
CA PHE A 297 9.28 11.33 -13.28
C PHE A 297 10.19 12.55 -13.12
N HIS A 298 11.41 12.49 -13.66
CA HIS A 298 12.43 13.55 -13.64
C HIS A 298 12.67 14.13 -12.24
N GLN A 299 12.79 13.24 -11.24
CA GLN A 299 13.09 13.62 -9.87
C GLN A 299 14.56 13.43 -9.53
N ALA A 300 15.13 14.33 -8.73
CA ALA A 300 16.46 14.13 -8.18
C ALA A 300 16.40 13.14 -7.01
N SER A 301 17.24 12.11 -7.03
CA SER A 301 17.46 11.29 -5.83
C SER A 301 18.10 12.17 -4.76
N SER A 302 17.53 12.16 -3.56
CA SER A 302 18.12 12.84 -2.40
C SER A 302 19.04 11.87 -1.66
N ALA A 303 20.35 11.95 -1.96
CA ALA A 303 21.39 11.23 -1.22
C ALA A 303 21.36 11.56 0.28
N ALA A 304 21.09 12.82 0.62
CA ALA A 304 20.92 13.27 2.01
C ALA A 304 19.79 12.52 2.72
N GLU A 305 18.67 12.23 2.02
CA GLU A 305 17.59 11.45 2.61
C GLU A 305 18.00 9.98 2.83
N LEU A 306 18.92 9.43 2.02
CA LEU A 306 19.39 8.06 2.21
C LEU A 306 20.27 7.97 3.45
N GLU A 307 21.28 8.84 3.54
CA GLU A 307 22.22 8.92 4.67
C GLU A 307 21.46 9.06 6.00
N SER A 308 20.41 9.88 5.99
CA SER A 308 19.60 10.16 7.17
C SER A 308 18.68 9.03 7.64
N CYS A 309 18.54 7.95 6.87
CA CYS A 309 17.87 6.73 7.32
C CYS A 309 18.79 5.88 8.20
N PHE A 310 20.10 6.11 8.10
CA PHE A 310 21.14 5.40 8.84
C PHE A 310 21.83 6.26 9.90
N SER A 311 21.33 7.47 10.17
CA SER A 311 21.82 8.31 11.25
C SER A 311 21.47 7.70 12.62
N ASP A 312 22.36 7.85 13.61
CA ASP A 312 22.14 7.37 14.99
C ASP A 312 20.79 7.81 15.58
N ASP A 313 20.37 9.06 15.32
CA ASP A 313 19.06 9.58 15.75
C ASP A 313 17.88 8.76 15.20
N MET A 314 17.98 8.32 13.94
CA MET A 314 16.92 7.52 13.30
C MET A 314 16.90 6.10 13.86
N LEU A 315 18.08 5.50 14.07
CA LEU A 315 18.20 4.18 14.66
C LEU A 315 17.65 4.17 16.10
N SER A 316 18.02 5.17 16.90
CA SER A 316 17.49 5.34 18.25
C SER A 316 15.97 5.56 18.27
N HIS A 317 15.42 6.32 17.32
CA HIS A 317 13.97 6.52 17.18
C HIS A 317 13.24 5.22 16.79
N LEU A 318 13.86 4.38 15.94
CA LEU A 318 13.30 3.08 15.59
C LEU A 318 13.31 2.11 16.76
N ASP A 319 14.37 2.13 17.56
CA ASP A 319 14.44 1.37 18.81
C ASP A 319 13.34 1.82 19.79
N GLU A 320 13.10 3.13 19.90
CA GLU A 320 12.00 3.66 20.72
C GLU A 320 10.63 3.15 20.23
N ILE A 321 10.36 3.19 18.92
CA ILE A 321 9.13 2.65 18.32
C ILE A 321 8.97 1.17 18.63
N ASN A 322 10.02 0.37 18.47
CA ASN A 322 9.99 -1.07 18.72
C ASN A 322 9.77 -1.40 20.19
N GLN A 323 10.45 -0.70 21.10
CA GLN A 323 10.24 -0.84 22.54
C GLN A 323 8.82 -0.42 22.93
N TYR A 324 8.32 0.66 22.36
CA TYR A 324 6.96 1.14 22.61
C TYR A 324 5.90 0.17 22.11
N TRP A 325 6.10 -0.45 20.94
CA TRP A 325 5.25 -1.54 20.46
C TRP A 325 5.19 -2.70 21.45
N ARG A 326 6.36 -3.26 21.77
CA ARG A 326 6.51 -4.48 22.59
C ARG A 326 5.98 -4.31 24.00
N HIS A 327 6.28 -3.18 24.64
CA HIS A 327 6.00 -3.01 26.07
C HIS A 327 4.73 -2.21 26.36
N THR A 328 4.18 -1.49 25.38
CA THR A 328 3.03 -0.61 25.60
C THR A 328 1.88 -0.86 24.62
N MET A 329 2.11 -0.70 23.31
CA MET A 329 0.99 -0.65 22.35
C MET A 329 0.31 -2.00 22.15
N VAL A 330 1.06 -3.10 22.13
CA VAL A 330 0.45 -4.44 21.98
C VAL A 330 -0.58 -4.71 23.07
N HIS A 331 -0.31 -4.31 24.32
CA HIS A 331 -1.22 -4.49 25.44
C HIS A 331 -2.41 -3.54 25.38
N ARG A 332 -2.21 -2.29 24.92
CA ARG A 332 -3.28 -1.30 24.77
C ARG A 332 -4.25 -1.65 23.63
N LEU A 333 -3.75 -2.26 22.56
CA LEU A 333 -4.56 -2.68 21.41
C LEU A 333 -5.24 -4.03 21.63
N ALA A 334 -4.67 -4.93 22.43
CA ALA A 334 -5.18 -6.29 22.63
C ALA A 334 -6.70 -6.40 22.94
N PRO A 335 -7.33 -5.50 23.72
CA PRO A 335 -8.79 -5.52 23.95
C PRO A 335 -9.63 -5.18 22.71
N TYR A 336 -9.05 -4.44 21.77
CA TYR A 336 -9.72 -3.90 20.59
C TYR A 336 -9.38 -4.66 19.31
N ALA A 337 -8.23 -5.35 19.30
CA ALA A 337 -7.76 -6.15 18.18
C ALA A 337 -8.66 -7.36 17.95
N ARG A 338 -9.06 -7.55 16.70
CA ARG A 338 -9.90 -8.67 16.24
C ARG A 338 -9.08 -9.84 15.78
N VAL A 339 -7.91 -9.59 15.19
CA VAL A 339 -6.94 -10.63 14.82
C VAL A 339 -5.81 -10.70 15.86
N PRO A 340 -5.02 -11.79 15.89
CA PRO A 340 -3.80 -11.82 16.67
C PRO A 340 -2.87 -10.66 16.31
N LEU A 341 -2.45 -9.90 17.31
CA LEU A 341 -1.42 -8.87 17.13
C LEU A 341 -0.05 -9.55 17.05
N PHE A 342 0.87 -8.92 16.33
CA PHE A 342 2.24 -9.40 16.27
C PHE A 342 2.89 -9.39 17.67
N GLN A 343 3.36 -10.56 18.09
CA GLN A 343 4.17 -10.74 19.29
C GLN A 343 5.50 -11.33 18.84
N GLN A 344 6.59 -10.58 19.01
CA GLN A 344 7.92 -11.15 18.92
C GLN A 344 8.10 -12.08 20.12
N ASN A 345 8.28 -13.37 19.84
CA ASN A 345 8.66 -14.35 20.85
C ASN A 345 10.09 -14.10 21.34
#